data_AF-A0A7S6M5S1-F1
#
_entry.id   AF-A0A7S6M5S1-F1
#
_cell.length_a   1.000
_cell.length_b   1.000
_cell.length_c   1.000
_cell.angle_alpha   90.00
_cell.angle_beta   90.00
_cell.angle_gamma   90.00
#
_symmetry.space_group_name_H-M   'P 1'
#
loop_
_entity.id
_entity.type
_entity.pdbx_description
1 polymer ?
#
loop_
_entity_poly.entity_id
_entity_poly.type
_entity_poly.pdbx_seq_one_letter_code
_entity_poly.pdbx_strand_id
1 'polypeptide(L)'
;MNLKSYEGQARLSVILAIVGACAALGAAFFMLSALDASNLEINLRAGGRRFLGIMAGIGVGFLAGVIGFFMGLSGAGEKRNKASSLSWMGFFLSAGVLAAVLCLGVFFFFTKNFVG
;
A
#
# COMPACT_ATOMS: atom_id res chain seq x y z
N MET A 1 -15.82 -18.00 1.83
CA MET A 1 -14.38 -18.10 1.53
C MET A 1 -13.70 -18.69 2.76
N ASN A 2 -13.09 -19.87 2.67
CA ASN A 2 -12.46 -20.50 3.83
C ASN A 2 -11.06 -19.89 4.02
N LEU A 3 -10.90 -18.99 4.99
CA LEU A 3 -9.63 -18.31 5.29
C LEU A 3 -8.55 -19.27 5.82
N LYS A 4 -8.94 -20.48 6.24
CA LYS A 4 -8.00 -21.54 6.63
C LYS A 4 -7.43 -22.30 5.43
N SER A 5 -8.00 -22.14 4.22
CA SER A 5 -7.41 -22.76 3.03
C SER A 5 -6.35 -21.83 2.42
N TYR A 6 -5.21 -22.41 2.03
CA TYR A 6 -4.14 -21.69 1.33
C TYR A 6 -4.63 -20.97 0.07
N GLU A 7 -5.61 -21.54 -0.62
CA GLU A 7 -6.23 -20.92 -1.79
C GLU A 7 -7.04 -19.67 -1.43
N GLY A 8 -7.75 -19.69 -0.30
CA GLY A 8 -8.42 -18.51 0.25
C GLY A 8 -7.42 -17.43 0.64
N GLN A 9 -6.31 -17.80 1.28
CA GLN A 9 -5.26 -16.86 1.64
C GLN A 9 -4.59 -16.23 0.42
N ALA A 10 -4.32 -17.03 -0.62
CA ALA A 10 -3.75 -16.55 -1.88
C ALA A 10 -4.66 -15.52 -2.55
N ARG A 11 -5.95 -15.81 -2.68
CA ARG A 11 -6.93 -14.86 -3.25
C ARG A 11 -7.02 -13.58 -2.40
N LEU A 12 -7.03 -13.71 -1.07
CA LEU A 12 -7.09 -12.54 -0.19
C LEU A 12 -5.83 -11.68 -0.30
N SER A 13 -4.64 -12.28 -0.40
CA SER A 13 -3.39 -11.52 -0.59
C SER A 13 -3.42 -10.67 -1.86
N VAL A 14 -3.94 -11.20 -2.97
CA VAL A 14 -4.10 -10.44 -4.22
C VAL A 14 -5.12 -9.31 -4.06
N ILE A 15 -6.27 -9.57 -3.42
CA ILE A 15 -7.27 -8.53 -3.15
C ILE A 15 -6.67 -7.41 -2.27
N LEU A 16 -5.95 -7.78 -1.22
CA LEU A 16 -5.26 -6.83 -0.33
C LEU A 16 -4.19 -6.03 -1.09
N ALA A 17 -3.46 -6.66 -2.00
CA ALA A 17 -2.52 -5.94 -2.86
C ALA A 17 -3.24 -4.91 -3.75
N ILE A 18 -4.39 -5.25 -4.35
CA ILE A 18 -5.19 -4.31 -5.15
C ILE A 18 -5.69 -3.15 -4.28
N VAL A 19 -6.27 -3.44 -3.11
CA VAL A 19 -6.74 -2.41 -2.17
C VAL A 19 -5.58 -1.51 -1.75
N GLY A 20 -4.42 -2.08 -1.43
CA GLY A 20 -3.24 -1.33 -1.03
C GLY A 20 -2.68 -0.47 -2.19
N ALA A 21 -2.68 -0.99 -3.41
CA ALA A 21 -2.28 -0.24 -4.60
C ALA A 21 -3.20 0.95 -4.85
N CYS A 22 -4.52 0.76 -4.77
CA CYS A 22 -5.49 1.85 -4.89
C CYS A 22 -5.29 2.92 -3.81
N ALA A 23 -5.03 2.52 -2.56
CA ALA A 23 -4.75 3.44 -1.46
C ALA A 23 -3.44 4.23 -1.68
N ALA A 24 -2.38 3.56 -2.15
CA ALA A 24 -1.10 4.19 -2.49
C ALA A 24 -1.25 5.20 -3.64
N LEU A 25 -1.99 4.86 -4.69
CA LEU A 25 -2.30 5.76 -5.79
C LEU A 25 -3.12 6.98 -5.32
N GLY A 26 -4.08 6.77 -4.44
CA GLY A 26 -4.84 7.86 -3.82
C GLY A 26 -3.93 8.81 -3.03
N ALA A 27 -3.02 8.27 -2.22
CA ALA A 27 -2.03 9.08 -1.49
C ALA A 27 -1.12 9.86 -2.46
N ALA A 28 -0.59 9.20 -3.48
CA ALA A 28 0.25 9.84 -4.49
C ALA A 28 -0.49 10.97 -5.23
N PHE A 29 -1.74 10.74 -5.61
CA PHE A 29 -2.59 11.76 -6.24
C PHE A 29 -2.76 13.00 -5.34
N PHE A 30 -3.05 12.80 -4.05
CA PHE A 30 -3.17 13.93 -3.12
C PHE A 30 -1.84 14.67 -2.92
N MET A 31 -0.70 13.96 -2.85
CA MET A 31 0.62 14.58 -2.76
C MET A 31 0.92 15.42 -4.00
N LEU A 32 0.75 14.86 -5.20
CA LEU A 32 1.02 15.55 -6.47
C LEU A 32 0.10 16.76 -6.66
N SER A 33 -1.16 16.68 -6.20
CA SER A 33 -2.11 17.80 -6.25
C SER A 33 -1.77 18.97 -5.31
N ALA A 34 -0.83 18.77 -4.38
CA ALA A 34 -0.38 19.75 -3.40
C ALA A 34 1.12 20.06 -3.52
N LEU A 35 1.79 19.52 -4.55
CA LEU A 35 3.21 19.71 -4.78
C LEU A 35 3.46 21.08 -5.43
N ASP A 36 4.27 21.90 -4.78
CA ASP A 36 4.91 23.05 -5.42
C ASP A 36 6.21 22.57 -6.08
N ALA A 37 6.16 22.41 -7.40
CA ALA A 37 7.29 21.91 -8.19
C ALA A 37 8.53 22.82 -8.12
N SER A 38 8.36 24.10 -7.75
CA SER A 38 9.47 25.06 -7.67
C SER A 38 10.38 24.78 -6.47
N ASN A 39 9.77 24.41 -5.34
CA ASN A 39 10.47 24.15 -4.08
C ASN A 39 10.53 22.65 -3.73
N LEU A 40 9.86 21.80 -4.52
CA LEU A 40 9.65 20.37 -4.26
C LEU A 40 9.03 20.10 -2.88
N GLU A 41 8.14 21.00 -2.45
CA GLU A 41 7.45 20.91 -1.17
C GLU A 41 5.96 20.60 -1.36
N ILE A 42 5.40 19.81 -0.46
CA ILE A 42 3.98 19.50 -0.42
C ILE A 42 3.31 20.46 0.57
N ASN A 43 2.68 21.50 0.04
CA ASN A 43 2.04 22.54 0.83
C ASN A 43 0.68 22.07 1.35
N LEU A 44 0.59 21.86 2.67
CA LEU A 44 -0.60 21.30 3.31
C LEU A 44 -1.00 22.10 4.52
N ARG A 45 -2.31 22.26 4.71
CA ARG A 45 -2.84 22.70 6.00
C ARG A 45 -2.87 21.54 6.98
N ALA A 46 -2.33 21.75 8.18
CA ALA A 46 -2.41 20.75 9.25
C ALA A 46 -3.89 20.39 9.52
N GLY A 47 -4.21 19.09 9.51
CA GLY A 47 -5.59 18.60 9.66
C GLY A 47 -6.50 18.81 8.44
N GLY A 48 -5.99 19.36 7.33
CA GLY A 48 -6.76 19.49 6.09
C GLY A 48 -7.13 18.14 5.48
N ARG A 49 -8.20 18.11 4.66
CA ARG A 49 -8.69 16.89 3.99
C ARG A 49 -7.60 16.18 3.19
N ARG A 50 -6.69 16.93 2.55
CA ARG A 50 -5.56 16.37 1.79
C ARG A 50 -4.55 15.66 2.68
N PHE A 51 -4.19 16.27 3.82
CA PHE A 51 -3.30 15.65 4.81
C PHE A 51 -3.89 14.33 5.33
N LEU A 52 -5.17 14.33 5.71
CA LEU A 52 -5.87 13.12 6.15
C LEU A 52 -5.94 12.07 5.03
N GLY A 53 -6.21 12.47 3.79
CA GLY A 53 -6.21 11.56 2.64
C GLY A 53 -4.85 10.90 2.38
N ILE A 54 -3.76 11.66 2.51
CA ILE A 54 -2.39 11.13 2.39
C ILE A 54 -2.09 10.14 3.51
N MET A 55 -2.36 10.52 4.77
CA MET A 55 -2.13 9.64 5.93
C MET A 55 -2.98 8.37 5.87
N ALA A 56 -4.25 8.48 5.50
CA ALA A 56 -5.14 7.34 5.33
C ALA A 56 -4.68 6.43 4.19
N GLY A 57 -4.29 6.99 3.04
CA GLY A 57 -3.80 6.22 1.91
C GLY A 57 -2.50 5.48 2.21
N ILE A 58 -1.53 6.13 2.88
CA ILE A 58 -0.31 5.48 3.37
C ILE A 58 -0.65 4.39 4.39
N GLY A 59 -1.47 4.71 5.40
CA GLY A 59 -1.82 3.76 6.47
C GLY A 59 -2.54 2.52 5.96
N VAL A 60 -3.58 2.69 5.14
CA VAL A 60 -4.33 1.59 4.53
C VAL A 60 -3.44 0.81 3.57
N GLY A 61 -2.66 1.49 2.73
CA GLY A 61 -1.72 0.87 1.81
C GLY A 61 -0.68 0.01 2.52
N PHE A 62 -0.12 0.52 3.62
CA PHE A 62 0.86 -0.19 4.44
C PHE A 62 0.25 -1.43 5.09
N LEU A 63 -0.89 -1.29 5.78
CA LEU A 63 -1.54 -2.42 6.44
C LEU A 63 -1.97 -3.51 5.45
N ALA A 64 -2.59 -3.12 4.33
CA ALA A 64 -3.01 -4.06 3.29
C ALA A 64 -1.78 -4.74 2.65
N GLY A 65 -0.71 -3.99 2.39
CA GLY A 65 0.56 -4.52 1.91
C GLY A 65 1.19 -5.53 2.88
N VAL A 66 1.28 -5.22 4.18
CA VAL A 66 1.88 -6.10 5.19
C VAL A 66 1.08 -7.40 5.31
N ILE A 67 -0.24 -7.29 5.49
CA ILE A 67 -1.11 -8.46 5.64
C ILE A 67 -1.06 -9.31 4.37
N GLY A 68 -1.20 -8.69 3.19
CA GLY A 68 -1.15 -9.41 1.91
C GLY A 68 0.20 -10.09 1.68
N PHE A 69 1.30 -9.44 2.04
CA PHE A 69 2.65 -9.99 1.92
C PHE A 69 2.82 -11.27 2.73
N PHE A 70 2.48 -11.25 4.03
CA PHE A 70 2.61 -12.42 4.89
C PHE A 70 1.65 -13.55 4.49
N MET A 71 0.44 -13.23 4.04
CA MET A 71 -0.52 -14.22 3.54
C MET A 71 -0.04 -14.87 2.23
N GLY A 72 0.52 -14.09 1.32
CA GLY A 72 1.13 -14.59 0.09
C GLY A 72 2.33 -15.50 0.39
N LEU A 73 3.24 -15.04 1.27
CA LEU A 73 4.43 -15.78 1.68
C LEU A 73 4.08 -17.13 2.33
N SER A 74 3.10 -17.14 3.22
CA SER A 74 2.66 -18.34 3.94
C SER A 74 2.12 -19.43 3.01
N GLY A 75 1.49 -19.05 1.89
CA GLY A 75 0.97 -20.00 0.90
C GLY A 75 1.97 -20.38 -0.19
N ALA A 76 2.94 -19.52 -0.51
CA ALA A 76 3.83 -19.69 -1.66
C ALA A 76 4.78 -20.88 -1.52
N GLY A 77 5.29 -21.15 -0.32
CA GLY A 77 6.25 -22.23 -0.03
C GLY A 77 5.62 -23.59 0.30
N GLU A 78 4.30 -23.69 0.39
CA GLU A 78 3.63 -24.90 0.86
C GLU A 78 3.46 -25.93 -0.27
N LYS A 79 4.08 -27.12 -0.13
CA LYS A 79 4.05 -28.19 -1.16
C LYS A 79 2.63 -28.67 -1.51
N ARG A 80 1.66 -28.52 -0.62
CA ARG A 80 0.26 -28.94 -0.81
C ARG A 80 -0.62 -27.84 -1.41
N ASN A 81 -0.09 -26.64 -1.64
CA ASN A 81 -0.85 -25.54 -2.20
C ASN A 81 -0.99 -25.67 -3.73
N LYS A 82 -2.19 -26.04 -4.17
CA LYS A 82 -2.54 -26.10 -5.61
C LYS A 82 -2.54 -24.71 -6.28
N ALA A 83 -2.57 -23.64 -5.50
CA ALA A 83 -2.55 -22.25 -5.95
C ALA A 83 -1.24 -21.52 -5.59
N SER A 84 -0.11 -22.23 -5.55
CA SER A 84 1.21 -21.64 -5.22
C SER A 84 1.56 -20.45 -6.14
N SER A 85 1.26 -20.53 -7.44
CA SER A 85 1.47 -19.39 -8.38
C SER A 85 0.69 -18.14 -7.96
N LEU A 86 -0.57 -18.31 -7.51
CA LEU A 86 -1.40 -17.21 -7.04
C LEU A 86 -0.86 -16.62 -5.72
N SER A 87 -0.34 -17.46 -4.83
CA SER A 87 0.31 -17.02 -3.59
C SER A 87 1.58 -16.21 -3.86
N TRP A 88 2.42 -16.65 -4.82
CA TRP A 88 3.59 -15.89 -5.27
C TRP A 88 3.20 -14.56 -5.88
N MET A 89 2.17 -14.54 -6.72
CA MET A 89 1.66 -13.30 -7.30
C MET A 89 1.18 -12.33 -6.20
N GLY A 90 0.39 -12.81 -5.24
CA GLY A 90 -0.05 -12.01 -4.10
C GLY A 90 1.12 -11.46 -3.28
N PHE A 91 2.13 -12.29 -3.00
CA PHE A 91 3.35 -11.89 -2.31
C PHE A 91 4.08 -10.74 -3.04
N PHE A 92 4.39 -10.90 -4.33
CA PHE A 92 5.13 -9.89 -5.09
C PHE A 92 4.33 -8.60 -5.29
N LEU A 93 3.02 -8.70 -5.54
CA LEU A 93 2.17 -7.52 -5.65
C LEU A 93 2.13 -6.75 -4.32
N SER A 94 1.92 -7.45 -3.20
CA SER A 94 1.95 -6.82 -1.88
C SER A 94 3.32 -6.23 -1.53
N ALA A 95 4.43 -6.89 -1.91
CA ALA A 95 5.77 -6.35 -1.74
C ALA A 95 5.98 -5.05 -2.55
N GLY A 96 5.52 -5.02 -3.80
CA GLY A 96 5.56 -3.83 -4.64
C GLY A 96 4.74 -2.68 -4.06
N VAL A 97 3.55 -2.97 -3.54
CA VAL A 97 2.71 -1.99 -2.83
C VAL A 97 3.41 -1.46 -1.58
N LEU A 98 4.00 -2.33 -0.77
CA LEU A 98 4.76 -1.92 0.41
C LEU A 98 5.92 -0.99 0.04
N ALA A 99 6.70 -1.36 -0.98
CA ALA A 99 7.78 -0.51 -1.46
C ALA A 99 7.27 0.86 -1.91
N ALA A 100 6.19 0.89 -2.70
CA ALA A 100 5.58 2.15 -3.16
C ALA A 100 5.09 3.02 -1.99
N VAL A 101 4.39 2.43 -1.01
CA VAL A 101 3.88 3.14 0.17
C VAL A 101 5.02 3.67 1.03
N LEU A 102 6.10 2.90 1.22
CA LEU A 102 7.28 3.35 1.96
C LEU A 102 7.98 4.49 1.24
N CYS A 103 8.17 4.40 -0.08
CA CYS A 103 8.73 5.51 -0.88
C CYS A 103 7.87 6.77 -0.76
N LEU A 104 6.54 6.66 -0.88
CA LEU A 104 5.63 7.78 -0.69
C LEU A 104 5.69 8.35 0.73
N GLY A 105 5.74 7.49 1.75
CA GLY A 105 5.85 7.91 3.15
C GLY A 105 7.15 8.64 3.46
N VAL A 106 8.27 8.13 2.95
CA VAL A 106 9.59 8.78 3.06
C VAL A 106 9.57 10.11 2.32
N PHE A 107 9.14 10.14 1.06
CA PHE A 107 9.05 11.36 0.27
C PHE A 107 8.22 12.41 1.00
N PHE A 108 7.01 12.05 1.44
CA PHE A 108 6.12 12.93 2.20
C PHE A 108 6.74 13.45 3.49
N PHE A 109 7.42 12.59 4.25
CA PHE A 109 8.03 12.98 5.51
C PHE A 109 9.08 14.08 5.32
N PHE A 110 9.86 14.01 4.24
CA PHE A 110 10.92 14.97 3.93
C PHE A 110 10.45 16.21 3.16
N THR A 111 9.32 16.14 2.45
CA THR A 111 8.85 17.27 1.61
C THR A 111 7.60 17.97 2.14
N LYS A 112 6.98 17.49 3.22
CA LYS A 112 5.80 18.15 3.81
C LYS A 112 6.16 19.55 4.33
N ASN A 113 5.37 20.54 3.95
CA ASN A 113 5.40 21.88 4.53
C ASN A 113 3.99 22.24 5.05
N PHE A 114 3.90 22.58 6.33
CA PHE A 114 2.62 22.93 6.96
C PHE A 114 2.39 24.43 6.89
N VAL A 115 1.45 24.84 6.05
CA VAL A 115 1.02 26.23 5.92
C VAL A 115 -0.23 26.45 6.79
N GLY A 116 -0.20 27.48 7.63
CA GLY A 116 -1.27 27.82 8.58
C GLY A 116 -2.61 28.16 7.93
#